data_AF-A0A6N9Q0Y7-F1
#
_entry.id   AF-A0A6N9Q0Y7-F1
#
_cell.length_a   1.000
_cell.length_b   1.000
_cell.length_c   1.000
_cell.angle_alpha   90.00
_cell.angle_beta   90.00
_cell.angle_gamma   90.00
#
_symmetry.space_group_name_H-M   'P 1'
#
loop_
_entity.id
_entity.type
_entity.pdbx_description
1 polymer ?
#
loop_
_entity_poly.entity_id
_entity_poly.type
_entity_poly.pdbx_seq_one_letter_code
_entity_poly.pdbx_strand_id
1 'polypeptide(L)'
;MNWDEIKAKLEQILDLRLKREVLHKNDWFSDRNVIEKNNQIYFYLYSEGNHDYTFSLNHTSLTPSEKNLIEMTLSLYRANLGQTKSTSDEQNSITLRDWILNQLQYGSNHYEKLPEPLVQTPQLLTKNIPILIQTNASEENTEEELLNLLKSFYGSQIVLIPLSNKEYVLLCSLDLLEEEIEEQGKDIELEIEESLQVFSSSLYEMLLSEWIGKCHISVHYPIVPCESVLFVIKQLREVMELGRKYYQNEYIYSPWNLQLESLLDILPDEARSGFIKHVFKQVDFILDAEMKTTLEQFFNTDCNVSETAKKLFIHRNTLIYRLDKFKHETGLDVRVFNQAVLVKVSLLLYKVTNRS
;
A
#
# COMPACT_ATOMS: atom_id res chain seq x y z
N MET A 1 10.84 -24.06 -11.88
CA MET A 1 10.42 -25.48 -11.95
C MET A 1 11.08 -26.14 -13.15
N ASN A 2 11.43 -27.44 -13.07
CA ASN A 2 12.22 -28.11 -14.10
C ASN A 2 11.30 -28.76 -15.14
N TRP A 3 10.90 -28.00 -16.17
CA TRP A 3 10.16 -28.55 -17.33
C TRP A 3 10.86 -29.76 -17.96
N ASP A 4 12.16 -29.99 -17.68
CA ASP A 4 12.91 -31.15 -18.19
C ASP A 4 12.51 -32.44 -17.46
N GLU A 5 12.09 -32.34 -16.21
CA GLU A 5 11.60 -33.49 -15.44
C GLU A 5 10.23 -33.94 -15.95
N ILE A 6 9.33 -32.99 -16.26
CA ILE A 6 8.01 -33.27 -16.84
C ILE A 6 8.17 -33.87 -18.23
N LYS A 7 9.07 -33.28 -19.03
CA LYS A 7 9.45 -33.81 -20.34
C LYS A 7 9.94 -35.25 -20.21
N ALA A 8 10.91 -35.52 -19.34
CA ALA A 8 11.46 -36.87 -19.15
C ALA A 8 10.39 -37.89 -18.73
N LYS A 9 9.46 -37.50 -17.84
CA LYS A 9 8.33 -38.37 -17.43
C LYS A 9 7.37 -38.65 -18.58
N LEU A 10 7.00 -37.63 -19.35
CA LEU A 10 6.12 -37.81 -20.52
C LEU A 10 6.80 -38.67 -21.61
N GLU A 11 8.08 -38.44 -21.88
CA GLU A 11 8.87 -39.23 -22.81
C GLU A 11 8.97 -40.70 -22.36
N GLN A 12 9.11 -40.95 -21.05
CA GLN A 12 9.16 -42.30 -20.48
C GLN A 12 7.80 -43.02 -20.52
N ILE A 13 6.69 -42.31 -20.23
CA ILE A 13 5.34 -42.90 -20.18
C ILE A 13 4.81 -43.22 -21.57
N LEU A 14 5.10 -42.34 -22.54
CA LEU A 14 4.54 -42.41 -23.89
C LEU A 14 5.49 -43.01 -24.92
N ASP A 15 6.76 -43.28 -24.55
CA ASP A 15 7.83 -43.70 -25.46
C ASP A 15 7.98 -42.75 -26.68
N LEU A 16 7.92 -41.44 -26.39
CA LEU A 16 7.99 -40.36 -27.38
C LEU A 16 9.19 -39.46 -27.12
N ARG A 17 9.57 -38.64 -28.10
CA ARG A 17 10.54 -37.55 -27.93
C ARG A 17 9.88 -36.21 -28.16
N LEU A 18 9.85 -35.39 -27.12
CA LEU A 18 9.36 -34.02 -27.17
C LEU A 18 10.53 -33.07 -27.43
N LYS A 19 10.34 -32.07 -28.29
CA LYS A 19 11.30 -30.98 -28.45
C LYS A 19 10.77 -29.74 -27.75
N ARG A 20 11.66 -28.91 -27.23
CA ARG A 20 11.29 -27.56 -26.80
C ARG A 20 11.44 -26.64 -27.99
N GLU A 21 10.40 -25.88 -28.29
CA GLU A 21 10.42 -24.86 -29.31
C GLU A 21 9.88 -23.56 -28.72
N VAL A 22 10.54 -22.46 -29.07
CA VAL A 22 10.14 -21.11 -28.71
C VAL A 22 9.52 -20.50 -29.97
N LEU A 23 8.28 -20.07 -29.86
CA LEU A 23 7.55 -19.41 -30.93
C LEU A 23 7.42 -17.93 -30.58
N HIS A 24 7.45 -17.06 -31.58
CA HIS A 24 7.11 -15.67 -31.35
C HIS A 24 5.60 -15.58 -31.06
N LYS A 25 5.15 -14.69 -30.18
CA LYS A 25 3.73 -14.58 -29.77
C LYS A 25 2.78 -14.36 -30.95
N ASN A 26 3.27 -13.71 -32.00
CA ASN A 26 2.54 -13.54 -33.26
C ASN A 26 2.36 -14.85 -34.05
N ASP A 27 3.12 -15.91 -33.77
CA ASP A 27 3.03 -17.20 -34.46
C ASP A 27 2.03 -18.17 -33.78
N TRP A 28 1.62 -17.87 -32.53
CA TRP A 28 0.62 -18.63 -31.77
C TRP A 28 -0.79 -18.04 -31.97
N PHE A 29 -1.45 -18.43 -33.04
CA PHE A 29 -2.73 -17.84 -33.49
C PHE A 29 -3.99 -18.49 -32.89
N SER A 30 -4.00 -18.91 -31.61
CA SER A 30 -5.23 -19.45 -31.02
C SER A 30 -5.30 -19.41 -29.49
N ASP A 31 -6.50 -19.25 -28.94
CA ASP A 31 -6.84 -19.49 -27.53
C ASP A 31 -6.77 -20.98 -27.12
N ARG A 32 -6.19 -21.84 -27.96
CA ARG A 32 -6.08 -23.27 -27.71
C ARG A 32 -4.72 -23.62 -27.13
N ASN A 33 -4.74 -24.56 -26.20
CA ASN A 33 -3.55 -25.09 -25.52
C ASN A 33 -2.70 -26.01 -26.42
N VAL A 34 -3.23 -26.41 -27.57
CA VAL A 34 -2.58 -27.30 -28.53
C VAL A 34 -2.83 -26.79 -29.95
N ILE A 35 -1.76 -26.67 -30.74
CA ILE A 35 -1.82 -26.26 -32.16
C ILE A 35 -1.18 -27.34 -33.03
N GLU A 36 -1.76 -27.59 -34.19
CA GLU A 36 -1.21 -28.49 -35.20
C GLU A 36 -0.85 -27.68 -36.45
N LYS A 37 0.43 -27.65 -36.82
CA LYS A 37 0.93 -26.89 -37.96
C LYS A 37 2.14 -27.58 -38.58
N ASN A 38 2.24 -27.57 -39.91
CA ASN A 38 3.40 -28.10 -40.65
C ASN A 38 3.82 -29.53 -40.25
N ASN A 39 2.83 -30.42 -40.05
CA ASN A 39 3.07 -31.81 -39.62
C ASN A 39 3.75 -31.92 -38.24
N GLN A 40 3.57 -30.92 -37.38
CA GLN A 40 3.98 -30.91 -35.99
C GLN A 40 2.80 -30.53 -35.08
N ILE A 41 2.80 -31.11 -33.88
CA ILE A 41 1.87 -30.78 -32.80
C ILE A 41 2.64 -30.01 -31.76
N TYR A 42 2.11 -28.86 -31.36
CA TYR A 42 2.65 -27.97 -30.35
C TYR A 42 1.75 -27.95 -29.13
N PHE A 43 2.31 -28.15 -27.95
CA PHE A 43 1.65 -28.02 -26.67
C PHE A 43 2.18 -26.80 -25.95
N TYR A 44 1.28 -25.91 -25.56
CA TYR A 44 1.63 -24.69 -24.84
C TYR A 44 2.10 -24.99 -23.41
N LEU A 45 3.21 -24.36 -23.01
CA LEU A 45 3.75 -24.45 -21.64
C LEU A 45 3.47 -23.15 -20.86
N TYR A 46 4.07 -22.05 -21.30
CA TYR A 46 3.95 -20.71 -20.71
C TYR A 46 4.43 -19.64 -21.70
N SER A 47 4.13 -18.39 -21.42
CA SER A 47 4.62 -17.22 -22.17
C SER A 47 5.54 -16.36 -21.30
N GLU A 48 6.62 -15.84 -21.87
CA GLU A 48 7.50 -14.87 -21.22
C GLU A 48 7.85 -13.75 -22.21
N GLY A 49 7.45 -12.52 -21.88
CA GLY A 49 7.55 -11.38 -22.81
C GLY A 49 6.77 -11.63 -24.11
N ASN A 50 7.48 -11.59 -25.25
CA ASN A 50 6.95 -11.81 -26.60
C ASN A 50 7.16 -13.22 -27.16
N HIS A 51 7.48 -14.19 -26.30
CA HIS A 51 7.77 -15.56 -26.71
C HIS A 51 6.88 -16.57 -25.99
N ASP A 52 6.37 -17.55 -26.76
CA ASP A 52 5.62 -18.69 -26.25
C ASP A 52 6.52 -19.94 -26.24
N TYR A 53 6.63 -20.56 -25.07
CA TYR A 53 7.40 -21.77 -24.87
C TYR A 53 6.49 -22.98 -25.03
N THR A 54 6.90 -23.92 -25.89
CA THR A 54 6.08 -25.05 -26.30
C THR A 54 6.86 -26.36 -26.27
N PHE A 55 6.14 -27.47 -26.10
CA PHE A 55 6.63 -28.77 -26.53
C PHE A 55 6.14 -29.08 -27.93
N SER A 56 7.02 -29.47 -28.84
CA SER A 56 6.68 -29.89 -30.19
C SER A 56 6.99 -31.38 -30.41
N LEU A 57 6.20 -32.01 -31.29
CA LEU A 57 6.50 -33.33 -31.85
C LEU A 57 6.02 -33.45 -33.29
N ASN A 58 6.64 -34.36 -34.05
CA ASN A 58 6.26 -34.61 -35.44
C ASN A 58 5.03 -35.52 -35.51
N HIS A 59 4.07 -35.16 -36.36
CA HIS A 59 2.76 -35.80 -36.46
C HIS A 59 2.84 -37.15 -37.18
N THR A 60 3.25 -38.20 -36.47
CA THR A 60 3.04 -39.61 -36.91
C THR A 60 2.69 -40.59 -35.78
N SER A 61 2.61 -40.18 -34.51
CA SER A 61 2.57 -41.16 -33.40
C SER A 61 1.66 -40.88 -32.22
N LEU A 62 0.79 -39.85 -32.23
CA LEU A 62 -0.13 -39.60 -31.11
C LEU A 62 -1.56 -40.07 -31.40
N THR A 63 -2.05 -40.98 -30.58
CA THR A 63 -3.48 -41.28 -30.45
C THR A 63 -4.21 -40.13 -29.74
N PRO A 64 -5.54 -39.99 -29.91
CA PRO A 64 -6.34 -39.00 -29.20
C PRO A 64 -6.20 -39.08 -27.67
N SER A 65 -6.05 -40.30 -27.13
CA SER A 65 -5.87 -40.54 -25.69
C SER A 65 -4.52 -40.04 -25.17
N GLU A 66 -3.44 -40.23 -25.92
CA GLU A 66 -2.11 -39.75 -25.55
C GLU A 66 -2.02 -38.23 -25.67
N LYS A 67 -2.63 -37.65 -26.72
CA LYS A 67 -2.76 -36.19 -26.85
C LYS A 67 -3.49 -35.60 -25.65
N ASN A 68 -4.60 -36.21 -25.25
CA ASN A 68 -5.36 -35.76 -24.08
C ASN A 68 -4.55 -35.94 -22.78
N LEU A 69 -3.81 -37.04 -22.61
CA LEU A 69 -2.95 -37.25 -21.43
C LEU A 69 -1.88 -36.17 -21.31
N ILE A 70 -1.20 -35.83 -22.41
CA ILE A 70 -0.21 -34.75 -22.45
C ILE A 70 -0.89 -33.43 -22.09
N GLU A 71 -2.03 -33.12 -22.69
CA GLU A 71 -2.77 -31.89 -22.42
C GLU A 71 -3.25 -31.79 -20.97
N MET A 72 -3.78 -32.88 -20.40
CA MET A 72 -4.23 -32.97 -19.00
C MET A 72 -3.06 -32.84 -18.03
N THR A 73 -1.92 -33.46 -18.34
CA THR A 73 -0.70 -33.35 -17.52
C THR A 73 -0.21 -31.91 -17.55
N LEU A 74 -0.08 -31.31 -18.74
CA LEU A 74 0.36 -29.93 -18.88
C LEU A 74 -0.66 -28.95 -18.31
N SER A 75 -1.97 -29.21 -18.38
CA SER A 75 -2.99 -28.36 -17.75
C SER A 75 -2.90 -28.41 -16.23
N LEU A 76 -2.65 -29.57 -15.62
CA LEU A 76 -2.37 -29.69 -14.19
C LEU A 76 -1.10 -28.94 -13.80
N TYR A 77 -0.03 -29.00 -14.60
CA TYR A 77 1.19 -28.23 -14.34
C TYR A 77 1.01 -26.73 -14.57
N ARG A 78 0.15 -26.31 -15.50
CA ARG A 78 -0.20 -24.90 -15.72
C ARG A 78 -1.10 -24.34 -14.63
N ALA A 79 -2.07 -25.13 -14.17
CA ALA A 79 -2.85 -24.83 -12.98
C ALA A 79 -1.93 -24.74 -11.75
N ASN A 80 -0.94 -25.64 -11.66
CA ASN A 80 0.13 -25.56 -10.66
C ASN A 80 1.10 -24.40 -10.90
N LEU A 81 1.26 -23.78 -12.08
CA LEU A 81 2.04 -22.54 -12.21
C LEU A 81 1.34 -21.36 -11.52
N GLY A 82 0.01 -21.39 -11.47
CA GLY A 82 -0.80 -20.51 -10.62
C GLY A 82 -0.72 -20.89 -9.14
N GLN A 83 -0.81 -22.17 -8.80
CA GLN A 83 -0.83 -22.65 -7.40
C GLN A 83 0.55 -22.82 -6.73
N THR A 84 1.65 -23.01 -7.48
CA THR A 84 3.02 -23.15 -6.95
C THR A 84 3.70 -21.81 -6.72
N LYS A 85 3.38 -20.78 -7.52
CA LYS A 85 3.68 -19.38 -7.17
C LYS A 85 2.86 -18.94 -5.95
N SER A 86 1.56 -19.24 -5.92
CA SER A 86 0.71 -18.94 -4.76
C SER A 86 1.21 -19.62 -3.49
N THR A 87 1.57 -20.92 -3.52
CA THR A 87 2.10 -21.59 -2.33
C THR A 87 3.51 -21.13 -1.92
N SER A 88 4.42 -20.79 -2.84
CA SER A 88 5.73 -20.23 -2.43
C SER A 88 5.61 -18.80 -1.90
N ASP A 89 4.79 -17.96 -2.53
CA ASP A 89 4.62 -16.56 -2.15
C ASP A 89 3.80 -16.44 -0.86
N GLU A 90 2.79 -17.30 -0.67
CA GLU A 90 2.05 -17.44 0.59
C GLU A 90 2.97 -17.98 1.69
N GLN A 91 3.80 -18.99 1.41
CA GLN A 91 4.77 -19.50 2.38
C GLN A 91 5.82 -18.45 2.74
N ASN A 92 6.28 -17.65 1.79
CA ASN A 92 7.20 -16.53 2.03
C ASN A 92 6.51 -15.42 2.84
N SER A 93 5.25 -15.08 2.54
CA SER A 93 4.47 -14.12 3.33
C SER A 93 4.28 -14.59 4.76
N ILE A 94 3.91 -15.86 4.98
CA ILE A 94 3.78 -16.47 6.31
C ILE A 94 5.12 -16.46 7.06
N THR A 95 6.21 -16.83 6.38
CA THR A 95 7.55 -16.83 6.98
C THR A 95 7.99 -15.42 7.37
N LEU A 96 7.72 -14.43 6.51
CA LEU A 96 8.01 -13.02 6.76
C LEU A 96 7.17 -12.48 7.91
N ARG A 97 5.86 -12.80 7.96
CA ARG A 97 4.97 -12.49 9.08
C ARG A 97 5.54 -13.02 10.39
N ASP A 98 5.84 -14.31 10.46
CA ASP A 98 6.27 -14.96 11.70
C ASP A 98 7.62 -14.38 12.17
N TRP A 99 8.53 -14.08 11.24
CA TRP A 99 9.76 -13.37 11.55
C TRP A 99 9.49 -11.95 12.08
N ILE A 100 8.63 -11.17 11.41
CA ILE A 100 8.25 -9.81 11.85
C ILE A 100 7.67 -9.85 13.27
N LEU A 101 6.72 -10.75 13.54
CA LEU A 101 6.05 -10.87 14.83
C LEU A 101 7.04 -11.23 15.94
N ASN A 102 7.97 -12.15 15.69
CA ASN A 102 9.04 -12.49 16.63
C ASN A 102 9.92 -11.26 16.93
N GLN A 103 10.39 -10.55 15.90
CA GLN A 103 11.25 -9.38 16.07
C GLN A 103 10.56 -8.23 16.82
N LEU A 104 9.25 -8.05 16.64
CA LEU A 104 8.46 -7.06 17.36
C LEU A 104 8.28 -7.41 18.85
N GLN A 105 8.21 -8.71 19.21
CA GLN A 105 8.04 -9.15 20.60
C GLN A 105 9.32 -9.00 21.45
N TYR A 106 10.50 -9.30 20.88
CA TYR A 106 11.76 -9.29 21.65
C TYR A 106 12.45 -7.92 21.72
N GLY A 107 11.91 -6.91 21.04
CA GLY A 107 12.42 -5.54 21.05
C GLY A 107 13.82 -5.40 20.42
N SER A 108 14.35 -4.16 20.41
CA SER A 108 15.58 -3.78 19.68
C SER A 108 16.87 -4.52 20.09
N ASN A 109 16.83 -5.38 21.12
CA ASN A 109 17.98 -6.12 21.64
C ASN A 109 18.20 -7.49 20.96
N HIS A 110 17.29 -7.94 20.09
CA HIS A 110 17.47 -9.14 19.27
C HIS A 110 17.12 -8.81 17.83
N TYR A 111 18.10 -8.36 17.04
CA TYR A 111 17.95 -8.26 15.59
C TYR A 111 18.40 -9.57 14.97
N GLU A 112 17.44 -10.42 14.61
CA GLU A 112 17.73 -11.64 13.86
C GLU A 112 17.83 -11.29 12.39
N LYS A 113 18.76 -11.90 11.66
CA LYS A 113 18.84 -11.68 10.21
C LYS A 113 17.56 -12.20 9.54
N LEU A 114 17.20 -11.59 8.41
CA LEU A 114 16.11 -12.09 7.58
C LEU A 114 16.37 -13.57 7.22
N PRO A 115 15.38 -14.47 7.37
CA PRO A 115 15.50 -15.87 6.97
C PRO A 115 16.02 -16.04 5.55
N GLU A 116 16.93 -16.98 5.32
CA GLU A 116 17.56 -17.22 4.00
C GLU A 116 16.57 -17.36 2.83
N PRO A 117 15.39 -18.01 2.97
CA PRO A 117 14.41 -18.08 1.88
C PRO A 117 13.89 -16.70 1.44
N LEU A 118 13.79 -15.76 2.38
CA LEU A 118 13.27 -14.41 2.13
C LEU A 118 14.33 -13.50 1.49
N VAL A 119 15.61 -13.74 1.78
CA VAL A 119 16.73 -13.00 1.16
C VAL A 119 16.78 -13.22 -0.36
N GLN A 120 16.23 -14.34 -0.84
CA GLN A 120 16.19 -14.67 -2.27
C GLN A 120 14.89 -14.26 -2.95
N THR A 121 13.93 -13.67 -2.22
CA THR A 121 12.63 -13.28 -2.78
C THR A 121 12.76 -11.97 -3.55
N PRO A 122 12.55 -11.96 -4.89
CA PRO A 122 12.81 -10.76 -5.71
C PRO A 122 12.02 -9.54 -5.27
N GLN A 123 10.75 -9.73 -4.86
CA GLN A 123 9.88 -8.66 -4.36
C GLN A 123 10.41 -8.00 -3.08
N LEU A 124 11.27 -8.66 -2.30
CA LEU A 124 11.88 -8.06 -1.10
C LEU A 124 13.21 -7.36 -1.41
N LEU A 125 13.75 -7.53 -2.62
CA LEU A 125 15.01 -6.96 -3.09
C LEU A 125 14.81 -5.73 -3.99
N THR A 126 13.60 -5.48 -4.46
CA THR A 126 13.23 -4.30 -5.25
C THR A 126 12.58 -3.24 -4.38
N LYS A 127 12.49 -2.00 -4.91
CA LYS A 127 11.78 -0.92 -4.24
C LYS A 127 10.28 -1.22 -4.20
N ASN A 128 9.70 -1.19 -3.02
CA ASN A 128 8.28 -1.35 -2.77
C ASN A 128 7.76 -0.19 -1.95
N ILE A 129 6.52 0.18 -2.20
CA ILE A 129 5.72 1.11 -1.41
C ILE A 129 5.11 0.31 -0.26
N PRO A 130 5.52 0.56 0.99
CA PRO A 130 4.98 -0.15 2.14
C PRO A 130 3.74 0.58 2.66
N ILE A 131 2.69 -0.19 2.86
CA ILE A 131 1.36 0.28 3.24
C ILE A 131 0.88 -0.58 4.41
N LEU A 132 0.37 0.07 5.46
CA LEU A 132 -0.28 -0.62 6.58
C LEU A 132 -1.77 -0.36 6.49
N ILE A 133 -2.55 -1.44 6.47
CA ILE A 133 -4.01 -1.42 6.47
C ILE A 133 -4.47 -1.93 7.84
N GLN A 134 -5.20 -1.10 8.58
CA GLN A 134 -5.85 -1.50 9.83
C GLN A 134 -7.37 -1.43 9.68
N THR A 135 -8.06 -2.51 10.04
CA THR A 135 -9.52 -2.61 9.94
C THR A 135 -10.18 -2.78 11.29
N ASN A 136 -11.37 -2.20 11.43
CA ASN A 136 -12.23 -2.38 12.60
C ASN A 136 -13.26 -3.51 12.40
N ALA A 137 -13.25 -4.20 11.25
CA ALA A 137 -14.23 -5.22 10.93
C ALA A 137 -14.30 -6.32 12.00
N SER A 138 -15.54 -6.71 12.33
CA SER A 138 -15.87 -7.95 13.03
C SER A 138 -15.47 -9.15 12.17
N GLU A 139 -15.32 -10.32 12.82
CA GLU A 139 -14.72 -11.59 12.34
C GLU A 139 -15.22 -12.18 10.99
N GLU A 140 -16.07 -11.48 10.23
CA GLU A 140 -16.69 -11.95 8.99
C GLU A 140 -15.81 -11.78 7.74
N ASN A 141 -14.74 -10.96 7.78
CA ASN A 141 -13.86 -10.77 6.63
C ASN A 141 -12.68 -11.73 6.68
N THR A 142 -12.45 -12.44 5.58
CA THR A 142 -11.29 -13.33 5.47
C THR A 142 -10.10 -12.60 4.84
N GLU A 143 -8.90 -12.88 5.35
CA GLU A 143 -7.63 -12.49 4.73
C GLU A 143 -7.60 -12.83 3.23
N GLU A 144 -8.22 -13.96 2.87
CA GLU A 144 -8.33 -14.46 1.51
C GLU A 144 -9.15 -13.53 0.59
N GLU A 145 -10.25 -12.96 1.08
CA GLU A 145 -11.04 -11.96 0.33
C GLU A 145 -10.22 -10.71 0.04
N LEU A 146 -9.53 -10.18 1.06
CA LEU A 146 -8.68 -9.00 0.91
C LEU A 146 -7.54 -9.28 -0.09
N LEU A 147 -6.89 -10.44 0.01
CA LEU A 147 -5.83 -10.84 -0.89
C LEU A 147 -6.33 -10.99 -2.33
N ASN A 148 -7.50 -11.61 -2.52
CA ASN A 148 -8.09 -11.80 -3.84
C ASN A 148 -8.48 -10.47 -4.48
N LEU A 149 -9.05 -9.55 -3.70
CA LEU A 149 -9.37 -8.19 -4.14
C LEU A 149 -8.09 -7.45 -4.57
N LEU A 150 -7.07 -7.43 -3.72
CA LEU A 150 -5.82 -6.74 -4.06
C LEU A 150 -5.14 -7.37 -5.29
N LYS A 151 -5.14 -8.70 -5.40
CA LYS A 151 -4.59 -9.41 -6.58
C LYS A 151 -5.40 -9.15 -7.85
N SER A 152 -6.72 -8.94 -7.78
CA SER A 152 -7.52 -8.64 -8.97
C SER A 152 -7.24 -7.24 -9.52
N PHE A 153 -6.88 -6.29 -8.66
CA PHE A 153 -6.56 -4.91 -9.07
C PHE A 153 -5.09 -4.73 -9.46
N TYR A 154 -4.16 -5.29 -8.68
CA TYR A 154 -2.72 -5.04 -8.82
C TYR A 154 -1.91 -6.26 -9.29
N GLY A 155 -2.55 -7.40 -9.55
CA GLY A 155 -1.91 -8.60 -10.09
C GLY A 155 -0.85 -9.19 -9.15
N SER A 156 0.30 -9.57 -9.71
CA SER A 156 1.43 -10.18 -8.99
C SER A 156 2.45 -9.18 -8.44
N GLN A 157 2.15 -7.88 -8.49
CA GLN A 157 3.04 -6.80 -8.05
C GLN A 157 2.87 -6.46 -6.56
N ILE A 158 2.16 -7.29 -5.81
CA ILE A 158 1.84 -7.06 -4.40
C ILE A 158 2.26 -8.25 -3.53
N VAL A 159 2.63 -7.93 -2.29
CA VAL A 159 2.81 -8.91 -1.21
C VAL A 159 1.98 -8.46 -0.01
N LEU A 160 1.00 -9.27 0.37
CA LEU A 160 0.20 -9.04 1.57
C LEU A 160 0.75 -9.88 2.72
N ILE A 161 0.98 -9.25 3.86
CA ILE A 161 1.53 -9.85 5.08
C ILE A 161 0.55 -9.58 6.22
N PRO A 162 -0.26 -10.58 6.64
CA PRO A 162 -1.25 -10.42 7.71
C PRO A 162 -0.55 -10.44 9.08
N LEU A 163 -0.44 -9.31 9.78
CA LEU A 163 0.16 -9.29 11.12
C LEU A 163 -0.83 -9.72 12.21
N SER A 164 -2.12 -9.47 12.00
CA SER A 164 -3.24 -9.95 12.81
C SER A 164 -4.52 -9.96 11.97
N ASN A 165 -5.65 -10.38 12.54
CA ASN A 165 -6.96 -10.31 11.88
C ASN A 165 -7.42 -8.88 11.55
N LYS A 166 -6.78 -7.86 12.13
CA LYS A 166 -7.12 -6.45 11.95
C LYS A 166 -6.01 -5.60 11.36
N GLU A 167 -4.86 -6.19 11.06
CA GLU A 167 -3.68 -5.46 10.65
C GLU A 167 -2.91 -6.22 9.57
N TYR A 168 -2.73 -5.56 8.42
CA TYR A 168 -2.12 -6.13 7.22
C TYR A 168 -1.06 -5.17 6.69
N VAL A 169 0.12 -5.68 6.37
CA VAL A 169 1.14 -4.94 5.64
C VAL A 169 1.08 -5.33 4.18
N LEU A 170 0.96 -4.35 3.31
CA LEU A 170 0.96 -4.48 1.87
C LEU A 170 2.25 -3.87 1.33
N LEU A 171 3.02 -4.65 0.58
CA LEU A 171 4.18 -4.17 -0.18
C LEU A 171 3.78 -4.16 -1.65
N CYS A 172 3.76 -2.97 -2.26
CA CYS A 172 3.44 -2.78 -3.66
C CYS A 172 4.71 -2.45 -4.46
N SER A 173 4.94 -3.07 -5.61
CA SER A 173 6.07 -2.71 -6.47
C SER A 173 6.03 -1.22 -6.84
N LEU A 174 7.19 -0.57 -6.88
CA LEU A 174 7.29 0.84 -7.31
C LEU A 174 6.80 1.03 -8.75
N ASP A 175 6.92 0.01 -9.60
CA ASP A 175 6.46 0.04 -11.01
C ASP A 175 4.98 0.42 -11.15
N LEU A 176 4.17 0.27 -10.09
CA LEU A 176 2.76 0.69 -10.05
C LEU A 176 2.59 2.22 -10.04
N LEU A 177 3.66 2.99 -9.77
CA LEU A 177 3.67 4.46 -9.80
C LEU A 177 4.43 5.03 -11.01
N GLU A 178 5.22 4.21 -11.71
CA GLU A 178 6.20 4.69 -12.72
C GLU A 178 5.56 5.30 -13.99
N GLU A 179 4.25 5.16 -14.20
CA GLU A 179 3.56 5.87 -15.29
C GLU A 179 3.42 7.39 -15.05
N GLU A 180 3.68 7.90 -13.83
CA GLU A 180 3.36 9.27 -13.43
C GLU A 180 4.56 10.18 -13.08
N ILE A 181 5.77 9.63 -12.90
CA ILE A 181 6.95 10.42 -12.47
C ILE A 181 7.80 10.78 -13.70
N GLU A 182 7.56 11.94 -14.31
CA GLU A 182 8.42 12.47 -15.37
C GLU A 182 9.79 12.85 -14.76
N GLU A 183 10.90 12.26 -15.25
CA GLU A 183 12.28 12.50 -14.77
C GLU A 183 12.80 13.95 -14.96
N GLN A 184 11.95 14.96 -15.16
CA GLN A 184 12.35 16.34 -15.47
C GLN A 184 11.58 17.39 -14.66
N GLY A 185 11.75 17.37 -13.34
CA GLY A 185 11.15 18.33 -12.40
C GLY A 185 12.11 18.80 -11.30
N LYS A 186 11.80 19.95 -10.67
CA LYS A 186 12.63 20.58 -9.62
C LYS A 186 12.34 20.08 -8.18
N ASP A 187 11.34 19.21 -7.98
CA ASP A 187 11.03 18.63 -6.68
C ASP A 187 10.50 17.19 -6.84
N ILE A 188 11.41 16.26 -7.12
CA ILE A 188 11.14 14.82 -7.23
C ILE A 188 10.43 14.27 -5.99
N GLU A 189 10.73 14.83 -4.80
CA GLU A 189 10.12 14.38 -3.54
C GLU A 189 8.63 14.75 -3.46
N LEU A 190 8.25 15.97 -3.86
CA LEU A 190 6.85 16.38 -3.90
C LEU A 190 6.05 15.58 -4.93
N GLU A 191 6.64 15.32 -6.11
CA GLU A 191 6.00 14.49 -7.14
C GLU A 191 5.73 13.06 -6.62
N ILE A 192 6.69 12.46 -5.90
CA ILE A 192 6.50 11.16 -5.26
C ILE A 192 5.38 11.21 -4.21
N GLU A 193 5.35 12.24 -3.37
CA GLU A 193 4.31 12.39 -2.35
C GLU A 193 2.91 12.53 -2.95
N GLU A 194 2.78 13.28 -4.04
CA GLU A 194 1.52 13.44 -4.78
C GLU A 194 1.07 12.12 -5.41
N SER A 195 1.95 11.40 -6.12
CA SER A 195 1.63 10.07 -6.67
C SER A 195 1.27 9.06 -5.58
N LEU A 196 2.00 9.06 -4.45
CA LEU A 196 1.66 8.21 -3.30
C LEU A 196 0.28 8.56 -2.73
N GLN A 197 -0.06 9.85 -2.66
CA GLN A 197 -1.36 10.30 -2.18
C GLN A 197 -2.50 9.84 -3.13
N VAL A 198 -2.31 9.97 -4.44
CA VAL A 198 -3.28 9.50 -5.45
C VAL A 198 -3.46 7.98 -5.39
N PHE A 199 -2.34 7.24 -5.33
CA PHE A 199 -2.37 5.79 -5.19
C PHE A 199 -3.09 5.34 -3.91
N SER A 200 -2.77 5.96 -2.77
CA SER A 200 -3.37 5.64 -1.48
C SER A 200 -4.87 5.95 -1.46
N SER A 201 -5.28 7.04 -2.10
CA SER A 201 -6.69 7.42 -2.23
C SER A 201 -7.46 6.40 -3.08
N SER A 202 -6.87 5.98 -4.20
CA SER A 202 -7.45 4.96 -5.07
C SER A 202 -7.58 3.60 -4.37
N LEU A 203 -6.55 3.20 -3.62
CA LEU A 203 -6.55 1.99 -2.80
C LEU A 203 -7.65 2.05 -1.73
N TYR A 204 -7.78 3.19 -1.03
CA TYR A 204 -8.81 3.37 -0.01
C TYR A 204 -10.22 3.32 -0.59
N GLU A 205 -10.49 3.99 -1.71
CA GLU A 205 -11.79 3.97 -2.37
C GLU A 205 -12.18 2.57 -2.82
N MET A 206 -11.24 1.82 -3.39
CA MET A 206 -11.43 0.42 -3.77
C MET A 206 -11.76 -0.46 -2.55
N LEU A 207 -11.04 -0.29 -1.45
CA LEU A 207 -11.33 -1.01 -0.21
C LEU A 207 -12.69 -0.60 0.36
N LEU A 208 -13.07 0.67 0.25
CA LEU A 208 -14.36 1.16 0.73
C LEU A 208 -15.54 0.62 -0.09
N SER A 209 -15.36 0.40 -1.40
CA SER A 209 -16.43 -0.07 -2.29
C SER A 209 -16.57 -1.59 -2.33
N GLU A 210 -15.45 -2.32 -2.38
CA GLU A 210 -15.43 -3.77 -2.60
C GLU A 210 -15.17 -4.58 -1.34
N TRP A 211 -14.60 -3.98 -0.28
CA TRP A 211 -14.31 -4.67 0.97
C TRP A 211 -15.22 -4.19 2.11
N ILE A 212 -15.69 -5.13 2.92
CA ILE A 212 -16.66 -4.81 3.97
C ILE A 212 -15.94 -4.14 5.14
N GLY A 213 -16.30 -2.90 5.44
CA GLY A 213 -15.92 -2.24 6.70
C GLY A 213 -14.88 -1.14 6.55
N LYS A 214 -14.83 -0.29 7.57
CA LYS A 214 -13.94 0.87 7.57
C LYS A 214 -12.51 0.42 7.86
N CYS A 215 -11.60 0.80 6.99
CA CYS A 215 -10.18 0.67 7.21
C CYS A 215 -9.51 2.03 7.36
N HIS A 216 -8.35 2.02 7.97
CA HIS A 216 -7.40 3.11 7.93
C HIS A 216 -6.13 2.60 7.24
N ILE A 217 -5.49 3.49 6.49
CA ILE A 217 -4.31 3.20 5.70
C ILE A 217 -3.22 4.17 6.12
N SER A 218 -2.01 3.68 6.34
CA SER A 218 -0.82 4.53 6.38
C SER A 218 0.15 4.11 5.28
N VAL A 219 0.76 5.08 4.62
CA VAL A 219 1.68 4.85 3.49
C VAL A 219 3.00 5.55 3.77
N HIS A 220 4.10 4.95 3.32
CA HIS A 220 5.44 5.50 3.48
C HIS A 220 6.16 5.52 2.12
N TYR A 221 7.26 6.26 2.03
CA TYR A 221 8.11 6.28 0.82
C TYR A 221 8.58 4.88 0.42
N PRO A 222 8.86 4.67 -0.88
CA PRO A 222 9.40 3.42 -1.38
C PRO A 222 10.69 3.01 -0.67
N ILE A 223 10.77 1.75 -0.26
CA ILE A 223 11.91 1.14 0.42
C ILE A 223 12.34 -0.15 -0.24
N VAL A 224 13.53 -0.63 0.05
CA VAL A 224 13.89 -2.04 -0.18
C VAL A 224 13.53 -2.82 1.10
N PRO A 225 12.52 -3.72 1.07
CA PRO A 225 12.01 -4.38 2.26
C PRO A 225 13.05 -5.18 3.05
N CYS A 226 13.97 -5.88 2.37
CA CYS A 226 14.97 -6.72 3.03
C CYS A 226 15.91 -5.93 3.96
N GLU A 227 16.04 -4.61 3.78
CA GLU A 227 16.91 -3.74 4.55
C GLU A 227 16.19 -3.07 5.73
N SER A 228 14.90 -2.76 5.57
CA SER A 228 14.23 -1.76 6.42
C SER A 228 12.77 -2.07 6.81
N VAL A 229 12.23 -3.24 6.44
CA VAL A 229 10.80 -3.57 6.66
C VAL A 229 10.36 -3.41 8.12
N LEU A 230 11.17 -3.85 9.10
CA LEU A 230 10.82 -3.71 10.53
C LEU A 230 10.75 -2.26 10.98
N PHE A 231 11.71 -1.45 10.55
CA PHE A 231 11.75 -0.03 10.89
C PHE A 231 10.52 0.68 10.31
N VAL A 232 10.19 0.40 9.05
CA VAL A 232 9.07 1.05 8.39
C VAL A 232 7.73 0.59 8.93
N ILE A 233 7.56 -0.68 9.30
CA ILE A 233 6.33 -1.14 9.98
C ILE A 233 6.10 -0.38 11.30
N LYS A 234 7.16 -0.11 12.07
CA LYS A 234 7.05 0.71 13.28
C LYS A 234 6.61 2.14 12.96
N GLN A 235 7.23 2.77 11.95
CA GLN A 235 6.85 4.13 11.52
C GLN A 235 5.39 4.18 11.02
N LEU A 236 4.96 3.20 10.23
CA LEU A 236 3.59 3.10 9.73
C LEU A 236 2.59 3.00 10.88
N ARG A 237 2.87 2.17 11.89
CA ARG A 237 2.02 2.07 13.09
C ARG A 237 1.96 3.39 13.87
N GLU A 238 3.10 4.04 14.07
CA GLU A 238 3.16 5.34 14.75
C GLU A 238 2.34 6.40 14.01
N VAL A 239 2.53 6.52 12.70
CA VAL A 239 1.78 7.42 11.82
C VAL A 239 0.28 7.11 11.85
N MET A 240 -0.11 5.83 11.85
CA MET A 240 -1.50 5.40 11.99
C MET A 240 -2.11 5.82 13.33
N GLU A 241 -1.38 5.64 14.43
CA GLU A 241 -1.82 6.04 15.77
C GLU A 241 -1.97 7.55 15.87
N LEU A 242 -0.98 8.32 15.41
CA LEU A 242 -1.01 9.78 15.35
C LEU A 242 -2.17 10.27 14.49
N GLY A 243 -2.33 9.70 13.29
CA GLY A 243 -3.38 10.03 12.35
C GLY A 243 -4.77 9.95 12.99
N ARG A 244 -5.09 8.82 13.60
CA ARG A 244 -6.37 8.64 14.33
C ARG A 244 -6.50 9.57 15.53
N LYS A 245 -5.40 9.81 16.25
CA LYS A 245 -5.38 10.66 17.44
C LYS A 245 -5.65 12.13 17.08
N TYR A 246 -5.13 12.65 15.98
CA TYR A 246 -5.30 14.05 15.60
C TYR A 246 -6.50 14.27 14.64
N TYR A 247 -6.78 13.30 13.76
CA TYR A 247 -7.72 13.45 12.63
C TYR A 247 -8.77 12.33 12.61
N GLN A 248 -9.98 12.61 13.11
CA GLN A 248 -11.06 11.62 13.27
C GLN A 248 -11.81 11.27 11.97
N ASN A 249 -11.76 12.16 10.98
CA ASN A 249 -12.49 12.01 9.71
C ASN A 249 -11.56 11.68 8.53
N GLU A 250 -10.28 11.47 8.81
CA GLU A 250 -9.29 11.06 7.84
C GLU A 250 -9.05 9.55 7.99
N TYR A 251 -8.75 8.89 6.88
CA TYR A 251 -8.51 7.44 6.84
C TYR A 251 -7.18 7.08 6.18
N ILE A 252 -6.47 8.05 5.61
CA ILE A 252 -5.19 7.86 4.95
C ILE A 252 -4.17 8.75 5.65
N TYR A 253 -3.02 8.19 6.00
CA TYR A 253 -1.97 8.88 6.75
C TYR A 253 -0.59 8.66 6.13
N SER A 254 0.27 9.66 6.24
CA SER A 254 1.65 9.56 5.79
C SER A 254 2.60 10.31 6.73
N PRO A 255 3.88 9.91 6.81
CA PRO A 255 4.87 10.60 7.64
C PRO A 255 5.01 12.10 7.30
N TRP A 256 5.01 12.46 6.02
CA TRP A 256 5.20 13.85 5.56
C TRP A 256 4.01 14.76 5.92
N ASN A 257 2.80 14.21 6.02
CA ASN A 257 1.62 14.96 6.42
C ASN A 257 1.44 15.11 7.94
N LEU A 258 2.20 14.35 8.76
CA LEU A 258 2.06 14.32 10.23
C LEU A 258 3.32 14.72 11.01
N GLN A 259 4.27 15.43 10.36
CA GLN A 259 5.54 15.80 10.98
C GLN A 259 5.38 16.71 12.20
N LEU A 260 4.39 17.60 12.20
CA LEU A 260 4.16 18.49 13.34
C LEU A 260 3.53 17.71 14.50
N GLU A 261 2.58 16.83 14.21
CA GLU A 261 1.89 15.97 15.16
C GLU A 261 2.87 15.04 15.87
N SER A 262 3.80 14.43 15.15
CA SER A 262 4.82 13.55 15.73
C SER A 262 5.72 14.29 16.72
N LEU A 263 6.14 15.52 16.39
CA LEU A 263 6.91 16.37 17.30
C LEU A 263 6.12 16.75 18.56
N LEU A 264 4.83 17.07 18.41
CA LEU A 264 3.96 17.45 19.53
C LEU A 264 3.57 16.25 20.42
N ASP A 265 3.55 15.04 19.87
CA ASP A 265 3.21 13.83 20.61
C ASP A 265 4.28 13.43 21.63
N ILE A 266 5.52 13.90 21.45
CA ILE A 266 6.62 13.69 22.40
C ILE A 266 6.43 14.50 23.69
N LEU A 267 5.66 15.60 23.64
CA LEU A 267 5.53 16.52 24.77
C LEU A 267 4.68 15.92 25.92
N PRO A 268 5.11 16.00 27.19
CA PRO A 268 4.29 15.61 28.34
C PRO A 268 3.01 16.46 28.46
N ASP A 269 1.95 15.89 29.04
CA ASP A 269 0.63 16.53 29.14
C ASP A 269 0.67 17.85 29.92
N GLU A 270 1.55 18.00 30.91
CA GLU A 270 1.75 19.25 31.63
C GLU A 270 2.31 20.36 30.73
N ALA A 271 3.26 20.01 29.84
CA ALA A 271 3.84 20.93 28.88
C ALA A 271 2.80 21.35 27.83
N ARG A 272 2.00 20.40 27.33
CA ARG A 272 0.90 20.67 26.40
C ARG A 272 -0.10 21.64 27.02
N SER A 273 -0.57 21.31 28.23
CA SER A 273 -1.54 22.11 28.98
C SER A 273 -0.99 23.51 29.31
N GLY A 274 0.28 23.60 29.70
CA GLY A 274 0.96 24.87 29.97
C GLY A 274 1.04 25.76 28.73
N PHE A 275 1.38 25.18 27.57
CA PHE A 275 1.44 25.91 26.30
C PHE A 275 0.06 26.43 25.88
N ILE A 276 -0.97 25.59 25.90
CA ILE A 276 -2.35 25.98 25.58
C ILE A 276 -2.80 27.13 26.50
N LYS A 277 -2.56 27.01 27.81
CA LYS A 277 -2.91 28.06 28.79
C LYS A 277 -2.15 29.36 28.55
N HIS A 278 -0.90 29.30 28.10
CA HIS A 278 -0.11 30.49 27.81
C HIS A 278 -0.62 31.22 26.56
N VAL A 279 -0.92 30.48 25.49
CA VAL A 279 -1.37 31.05 24.21
C VAL A 279 -2.80 31.56 24.30
N PHE A 280 -3.72 30.74 24.82
CA PHE A 280 -5.14 31.10 24.91
C PHE A 280 -5.53 31.77 26.24
N LYS A 281 -4.61 31.99 27.17
CA LYS A 281 -4.82 32.78 28.41
C LYS A 281 -6.15 32.51 29.15
N GLN A 282 -6.53 31.23 29.28
CA GLN A 282 -7.78 30.74 29.90
C GLN A 282 -9.07 30.99 29.10
N VAL A 283 -8.98 31.30 27.82
CA VAL A 283 -10.17 31.59 27.01
C VAL A 283 -10.69 30.36 26.25
N ASP A 284 -11.05 29.32 27.02
CA ASP A 284 -11.68 28.10 26.48
C ASP A 284 -13.02 28.40 25.77
N PHE A 285 -13.68 29.51 26.09
CA PHE A 285 -14.95 29.90 25.45
C PHE A 285 -14.81 30.45 24.02
N ILE A 286 -13.62 30.91 23.60
CA ILE A 286 -13.42 31.49 22.25
C ILE A 286 -13.39 30.40 21.18
N LEU A 287 -12.93 29.20 21.53
CA LEU A 287 -12.84 28.07 20.60
C LEU A 287 -14.17 27.33 20.52
N ASP A 288 -15.25 28.07 20.28
CA ASP A 288 -16.50 27.46 19.87
C ASP A 288 -16.32 26.67 18.56
N ALA A 289 -17.27 25.80 18.25
CA ALA A 289 -17.16 24.92 17.09
C ALA A 289 -17.00 25.71 15.77
N GLU A 290 -17.59 26.90 15.67
CA GLU A 290 -17.52 27.74 14.49
C GLU A 290 -16.15 28.39 14.31
N MET A 291 -15.58 28.97 15.38
CA MET A 291 -14.25 29.56 15.37
C MET A 291 -13.19 28.49 15.12
N LYS A 292 -13.31 27.33 15.76
CA LYS A 292 -12.42 26.18 15.52
C LYS A 292 -12.43 25.77 14.06
N THR A 293 -13.62 25.57 13.47
CA THR A 293 -13.77 25.23 12.05
C THR A 293 -13.19 26.33 11.15
N THR A 294 -13.40 27.60 11.52
CA THR A 294 -12.87 28.75 10.77
C THR A 294 -11.35 28.75 10.76
N LEU A 295 -10.70 28.55 11.92
CA LEU A 295 -9.25 28.52 12.05
C LEU A 295 -8.64 27.30 11.38
N GLU A 296 -9.22 26.11 11.58
CA GLU A 296 -8.78 24.88 10.91
C GLU A 296 -8.79 25.07 9.39
N GLN A 297 -9.88 25.62 8.84
CA GLN A 297 -9.98 25.86 7.41
C GLN A 297 -9.03 26.95 6.92
N PHE A 298 -8.82 27.99 7.73
CA PHE A 298 -7.87 29.04 7.43
C PHE A 298 -6.45 28.49 7.30
N PHE A 299 -6.03 27.62 8.23
CA PHE A 299 -4.72 26.97 8.16
C PHE A 299 -4.63 25.94 7.03
N ASN A 300 -5.69 25.18 6.73
CA ASN A 300 -5.74 24.20 5.63
C ASN A 300 -5.80 24.84 4.22
N THR A 301 -5.81 26.17 4.14
CA THR A 301 -5.77 26.93 2.89
C THR A 301 -4.60 27.91 2.89
N ASP A 302 -3.52 27.56 3.60
CA ASP A 302 -2.29 28.36 3.70
C ASP A 302 -2.52 29.81 4.13
N CYS A 303 -3.48 30.01 5.04
CA CYS A 303 -3.91 31.32 5.52
C CYS A 303 -4.48 32.24 4.42
N ASN A 304 -4.97 31.66 3.30
CA ASN A 304 -5.54 32.40 2.18
C ASN A 304 -7.01 32.73 2.43
N VAL A 305 -7.30 33.97 2.81
CA VAL A 305 -8.65 34.49 3.10
C VAL A 305 -9.67 34.18 2.00
N SER A 306 -9.29 34.28 0.72
CA SER A 306 -10.21 34.06 -0.40
C SER A 306 -10.60 32.60 -0.53
N GLU A 307 -9.61 31.70 -0.47
CA GLU A 307 -9.84 30.26 -0.57
C GLU A 307 -10.54 29.70 0.67
N THR A 308 -10.17 30.17 1.87
CA THR A 308 -10.86 29.82 3.11
C THR A 308 -12.34 30.21 3.04
N ALA A 309 -12.66 31.44 2.62
CA ALA A 309 -14.03 31.93 2.56
C ALA A 309 -14.88 31.10 1.58
N LYS A 310 -14.32 30.74 0.42
CA LYS A 310 -14.95 29.82 -0.54
C LYS A 310 -15.24 28.46 0.09
N LYS A 311 -14.24 27.82 0.71
CA LYS A 311 -14.42 26.49 1.31
C LYS A 311 -15.37 26.50 2.53
N LEU A 312 -15.49 27.62 3.24
CA LEU A 312 -16.47 27.81 4.31
C LEU A 312 -17.86 28.25 3.81
N PHE A 313 -18.03 28.49 2.50
CA PHE A 313 -19.26 29.01 1.91
C PHE A 313 -19.74 30.34 2.52
N ILE A 314 -18.80 31.21 2.91
CA ILE A 314 -19.08 32.54 3.47
C ILE A 314 -18.44 33.64 2.62
N HIS A 315 -18.90 34.88 2.81
CA HIS A 315 -18.26 36.02 2.18
C HIS A 315 -16.90 36.32 2.85
N ARG A 316 -15.90 36.76 2.07
CA ARG A 316 -14.56 37.11 2.57
C ARG A 316 -14.57 38.10 3.74
N ASN A 317 -15.49 39.06 3.73
CA ASN A 317 -15.61 40.06 4.81
C ASN A 317 -16.11 39.43 6.11
N THR A 318 -16.99 38.42 6.02
CA THR A 318 -17.46 37.66 7.18
C THR A 318 -16.30 36.89 7.80
N LEU A 319 -15.43 36.29 6.98
CA LEU A 319 -14.23 35.63 7.47
C LEU A 319 -13.30 36.64 8.16
N ILE A 320 -13.01 37.79 7.54
CA ILE A 320 -12.19 38.85 8.14
C ILE A 320 -12.75 39.27 9.49
N TYR A 321 -14.08 39.48 9.59
CA TYR A 321 -14.73 39.82 10.85
C TYR A 321 -14.51 38.75 11.93
N ARG A 322 -14.62 37.45 11.58
CA ARG A 322 -14.33 36.36 12.52
C ARG A 322 -12.88 36.38 12.99
N LEU A 323 -11.93 36.56 12.07
CA LEU A 323 -10.50 36.64 12.41
C LEU A 323 -10.17 37.87 13.27
N ASP A 324 -10.82 39.02 13.00
CA ASP A 324 -10.65 40.24 13.80
C ASP A 324 -11.28 40.09 15.19
N LYS A 325 -12.44 39.40 15.29
CA LYS A 325 -13.03 39.02 16.58
C LYS A 325 -12.07 38.12 17.37
N PHE A 326 -11.54 37.07 16.75
CA PHE A 326 -10.54 36.20 17.37
C PHE A 326 -9.32 36.99 17.88
N LYS A 327 -8.81 37.92 17.06
CA LYS A 327 -7.69 38.80 17.44
C LYS A 327 -8.04 39.69 18.61
N HIS A 328 -9.24 40.28 18.64
CA HIS A 328 -9.66 41.14 19.74
C HIS A 328 -9.75 40.37 21.06
N GLU A 329 -10.24 39.14 21.01
CA GLU A 329 -10.47 38.32 22.20
C GLU A 329 -9.19 37.62 22.71
N THR A 330 -8.30 37.18 21.82
CA THR A 330 -7.05 36.47 22.20
C THR A 330 -5.81 37.37 22.23
N GLY A 331 -5.85 38.51 21.53
CA GLY A 331 -4.67 39.33 21.24
C GLY A 331 -3.77 38.77 20.12
N LEU A 332 -4.16 37.67 19.47
CA LEU A 332 -3.38 36.99 18.43
C LEU A 332 -4.02 37.17 17.06
N ASP A 333 -3.23 37.66 16.11
CA ASP A 333 -3.58 37.80 14.71
C ASP A 333 -3.01 36.64 13.89
N VAL A 334 -3.87 35.70 13.50
CA VAL A 334 -3.48 34.52 12.72
C VAL A 334 -3.02 34.84 11.29
N ARG A 335 -3.12 36.10 10.86
CA ARG A 335 -2.52 36.56 9.59
C ARG A 335 -1.02 36.87 9.75
N VAL A 336 -0.52 36.98 10.97
CA VAL A 336 0.89 37.17 11.28
C VAL A 336 1.52 35.80 11.51
N PHE A 337 2.47 35.40 10.66
CA PHE A 337 3.08 34.06 10.66
C PHE A 337 3.43 33.52 12.05
N ASN A 338 4.23 34.26 12.84
CA ASN A 338 4.64 33.80 14.18
C ASN A 338 3.45 33.55 15.12
N GLN A 339 2.40 34.35 15.02
CA GLN A 339 1.19 34.20 15.85
C GLN A 339 0.30 33.07 15.31
N ALA A 340 0.23 32.93 13.98
CA ALA A 340 -0.45 31.83 13.29
C ALA A 340 0.10 30.48 13.73
N VAL A 341 1.43 30.33 13.77
CA VAL A 341 2.11 29.11 14.24
C VAL A 341 1.73 28.78 15.69
N LEU A 342 1.78 29.77 16.59
CA LEU A 342 1.37 29.58 17.99
C LEU A 342 -0.08 29.09 18.10
N VAL A 343 -1.00 29.68 17.32
CA VAL A 343 -2.41 29.28 17.31
C VAL A 343 -2.59 27.89 16.70
N LYS A 344 -1.94 27.57 15.58
CA LYS A 344 -1.99 26.24 14.93
C LYS A 344 -1.51 25.14 15.87
N VAL A 345 -0.35 25.32 16.51
CA VAL A 345 0.19 24.37 17.50
C VAL A 345 -0.77 24.24 18.67
N SER A 346 -1.29 25.35 19.19
CA SER A 346 -2.25 25.30 20.32
C SER A 346 -3.53 24.56 19.97
N LEU A 347 -4.05 24.72 18.75
CA LEU A 347 -5.22 23.96 18.28
C LEU A 347 -4.95 22.46 18.18
N LEU A 348 -3.76 22.06 17.69
CA LEU A 348 -3.36 20.66 17.62
C LEU A 348 -3.24 20.05 19.02
N LEU A 349 -2.56 20.74 19.95
CA LEU A 349 -2.45 20.30 21.34
C LEU A 349 -3.81 20.24 22.04
N TYR A 350 -4.70 21.20 21.77
CA TYR A 350 -6.05 21.21 22.31
C TYR A 350 -6.87 20.00 21.85
N LYS A 351 -6.72 19.59 20.58
CA LYS A 351 -7.39 18.39 20.04
C LYS A 351 -7.06 17.12 20.81
N VAL A 352 -5.84 16.97 21.33
CA VAL A 352 -5.41 15.74 22.01
C VAL A 352 -5.55 15.81 23.53
N THR A 353 -5.49 17.01 24.12
CA THR A 353 -5.55 17.18 25.59
C THR A 353 -7.00 17.10 26.10
N ASN A 354 -7.96 17.71 25.39
CA ASN A 354 -9.37 17.78 25.81
C ASN A 354 -10.23 16.61 25.28
N ARG A 355 -9.60 15.49 24.89
CA ARG A 355 -10.28 14.25 24.46
C ARG A 355 -10.35 13.17 25.57
N SER A 356 -9.93 13.50 26.79
CA SER A 356 -10.01 12.59 27.95
C SER A 356 -11.30 12.75 28.74
#